data_AF-A0A924RRR3-F1
#
_entry.id   AF-A0A924RRR3-F1
#
_cell.length_a   1.000
_cell.length_b   1.000
_cell.length_c   1.000
_cell.angle_alpha   90.00
_cell.angle_beta   90.00
_cell.angle_gamma   90.00
#
_symmetry.space_group_name_H-M   'P 1'
#
loop_
_entity.id
_entity.type
_entity.pdbx_description
1 polymer ?
#
loop_
_entity_poly.entity_id
_entity_poly.type
_entity_poly.pdbx_seq_one_letter_code
_entity_poly.pdbx_strand_id
1 'polypeptide(L)'
;GSHIATLLLTFFFRYMRPLIEGGYLYIALPPLYRIMIGREKNGEYLYNEADLKDRVAKANKEGKKYEIQRYKGLGEMNANQLWDTTMNPETRSLKAVNIDDLLEASEIFEDLMGTEVPPRREFIELNARYANLDV
;
A
#
# COMPACT_ATOMS: atom_id res chain seq x y z
N GLY A 1 -5.67 -4.43 -4.12
CA GLY A 1 -4.89 -3.32 -4.70
C GLY A 1 -3.58 -3.80 -5.29
N SER A 2 -2.76 -4.49 -4.49
CA SER A 2 -1.37 -4.83 -4.85
C SER A 2 -1.21 -5.58 -6.18
N HIS A 3 -2.09 -6.53 -6.50
CA HIS A 3 -2.03 -7.24 -7.80
C HIS A 3 -2.18 -6.29 -9.00
N ILE A 4 -3.14 -5.35 -8.96
CA ILE A 4 -3.33 -4.35 -10.01
C ILE A 4 -2.11 -3.42 -10.08
N ALA A 5 -1.55 -3.03 -8.93
CA ALA A 5 -0.34 -2.22 -8.89
C ALA A 5 0.82 -2.94 -9.58
N THR A 6 1.04 -4.23 -9.31
CA THR A 6 2.07 -5.03 -10.00
C THR A 6 1.82 -5.08 -11.51
N LEU A 7 0.59 -5.32 -11.96
CA LEU A 7 0.25 -5.32 -13.39
C LEU A 7 0.55 -3.97 -14.06
N LEU A 8 0.20 -2.86 -13.42
CA LEU A 8 0.47 -1.52 -13.93
C LEU A 8 1.97 -1.21 -13.92
N LEU A 9 2.70 -1.61 -12.86
CA LEU A 9 4.15 -1.47 -12.81
C LEU A 9 4.82 -2.24 -13.94
N THR A 10 4.39 -3.47 -14.22
CA THR A 10 4.88 -4.26 -15.36
C THR A 10 4.58 -3.55 -16.67
N PHE A 11 3.38 -2.99 -16.84
CA PHE A 11 3.03 -2.22 -18.03
C PHE A 11 3.94 -0.99 -18.21
N PHE A 12 4.11 -0.18 -17.16
CA PHE A 12 4.99 0.99 -17.23
C PHE A 12 6.45 0.59 -17.47
N PHE A 13 6.92 -0.49 -16.84
CA PHE A 13 8.28 -1.00 -17.03
C PHE A 13 8.51 -1.60 -18.42
N ARG A 14 7.51 -2.22 -19.06
CA ARG A 14 7.70 -2.82 -20.40
C ARG A 14 7.52 -1.80 -21.52
N TYR A 15 6.58 -0.88 -21.39
CA TYR A 15 6.14 -0.01 -22.49
C TYR A 15 6.44 1.49 -22.29
N MET A 16 6.66 1.93 -21.06
CA MET A 16 6.80 3.36 -20.72
C MET A 16 7.93 3.64 -19.74
N ARG A 17 9.07 2.92 -19.85
CA ARG A 17 10.25 3.11 -18.98
C ARG A 17 10.69 4.56 -18.80
N PRO A 18 10.69 5.41 -19.85
CA PRO A 18 11.09 6.81 -19.68
C PRO A 18 10.27 7.58 -18.64
N LEU A 19 9.04 7.15 -18.34
CA LEU A 19 8.23 7.76 -17.27
C LEU A 19 8.75 7.39 -15.87
N ILE A 20 9.27 6.18 -15.71
CA ILE A 20 9.86 5.71 -14.46
C ILE A 20 11.22 6.39 -14.27
N GLU A 21 12.08 6.35 -15.30
CA GLU A 21 13.41 6.97 -15.26
C GLU A 21 13.34 8.50 -15.10
N GLY A 22 12.30 9.13 -15.66
CA GLY A 22 12.01 10.55 -15.47
C GLY A 22 11.43 10.91 -14.08
N GLY A 23 11.20 9.92 -13.20
CA GLY A 23 10.68 10.15 -11.86
C GLY A 23 9.21 10.58 -11.82
N TYR A 24 8.42 10.24 -12.84
CA TYR A 24 7.01 10.66 -12.94
C TYR A 24 6.03 9.65 -12.34
N LEU A 25 6.48 8.42 -12.03
CA LEU A 25 5.61 7.36 -11.54
C LEU A 25 5.60 7.32 -10.00
N TYR A 26 4.40 7.41 -9.41
CA TYR A 26 4.19 7.39 -7.97
C TYR A 26 3.06 6.43 -7.59
N ILE A 27 3.16 5.85 -6.39
CA ILE A 27 2.11 5.04 -5.77
C ILE A 27 1.59 5.81 -4.55
N ALA A 28 0.29 6.12 -4.56
CA ALA A 28 -0.37 6.71 -3.39
C ALA A 28 -0.54 5.67 -2.29
N LEU A 29 -0.33 6.10 -1.04
CA LEU A 29 -0.51 5.27 0.15
C LEU A 29 -1.79 5.69 0.87
N PRO A 30 -2.93 5.00 0.66
CA PRO A 30 -4.13 5.26 1.43
C PRO A 30 -4.01 4.76 2.88
N PRO A 31 -4.75 5.36 3.82
CA PRO A 31 -4.82 4.88 5.18
C PRO A 31 -5.59 3.56 5.27
N LEU A 32 -5.23 2.73 6.24
CA LEU A 32 -5.89 1.46 6.52
C LEU A 32 -6.97 1.60 7.60
N TYR A 33 -6.81 2.56 8.50
CA TYR A 33 -7.71 2.78 9.61
C TYR A 33 -7.98 4.27 9.81
N ARG A 34 -9.12 4.57 10.43
CA ARG A 34 -9.44 5.84 11.04
C ARG A 34 -9.91 5.59 12.46
N ILE A 35 -9.33 6.28 13.44
CA ILE A 35 -9.73 6.19 14.85
C ILE A 35 -10.29 7.54 15.30
N MET A 36 -11.47 7.54 15.89
CA MET A 36 -12.09 8.71 16.51
C MET A 36 -12.08 8.52 18.02
N ILE A 37 -11.53 9.47 18.79
CA ILE A 37 -11.41 9.35 20.24
C ILE A 37 -12.21 10.47 20.90
N GLY A 38 -13.09 10.11 21.83
CA GLY A 38 -13.95 11.05 22.54
C GLY A 38 -14.92 11.78 21.59
N ARG A 39 -14.84 13.12 21.56
CA ARG A 39 -15.70 13.98 20.71
C ARG A 39 -14.95 14.56 19.51
N GLU A 40 -13.76 14.06 19.20
CA GLU A 40 -12.94 14.54 18.11
C GLU A 40 -13.59 14.18 16.76
N LYS A 41 -14.09 15.18 16.05
CA LYS A 41 -14.89 14.98 14.82
C LYS A 41 -14.06 14.54 13.62
N ASN A 42 -12.79 14.91 13.57
CA ASN A 42 -11.97 14.70 12.36
C ASN A 42 -11.41 13.27 12.32
N GLY A 43 -11.15 12.65 13.47
CA GLY A 43 -10.54 11.32 13.55
C GLY A 43 -9.11 11.31 12.99
N GLU A 44 -8.30 10.39 13.48
CA GLU A 44 -6.90 10.23 13.06
C GLU A 44 -6.79 9.07 12.08
N TYR A 45 -6.10 9.29 10.96
CA TYR A 45 -5.84 8.26 9.95
C TYR A 45 -4.54 7.52 10.24
N LEU A 46 -4.57 6.19 10.12
CA LEU A 46 -3.45 5.31 10.43
C LEU A 46 -3.16 4.36 9.26
N TYR A 47 -1.88 4.10 9.03
CA TYR A 47 -1.40 3.39 7.83
C TYR A 47 -0.90 1.97 8.10
N ASN A 48 -0.78 1.58 9.37
CA ASN A 48 -0.38 0.24 9.77
C ASN A 48 -1.09 -0.20 11.07
N GLU A 49 -0.99 -1.49 11.38
CA GLU A 49 -1.63 -2.08 12.56
C GLU A 49 -0.92 -1.72 13.87
N ALA A 50 0.39 -1.45 13.83
CA ALA A 50 1.16 -1.08 15.02
C ALA A 50 0.69 0.27 15.58
N ASP A 51 0.54 1.27 14.72
CA ASP A 51 0.05 2.60 15.07
C ASP A 51 -1.37 2.53 15.67
N LEU A 52 -2.22 1.64 15.13
CA LEU A 52 -3.55 1.39 15.67
C LEU A 52 -3.48 0.84 17.10
N LYS A 53 -2.67 -0.19 17.33
CA LYS A 53 -2.49 -0.80 18.65
C LYS A 53 -1.98 0.23 19.66
N ASP A 54 -1.01 1.03 19.28
CA ASP A 54 -0.44 2.07 20.12
C ASP A 54 -1.48 3.15 20.45
N ARG A 55 -2.26 3.58 19.46
CA ARG A 55 -3.26 4.62 19.65
C ARG A 55 -4.42 4.15 20.53
N VAL A 56 -4.87 2.91 20.34
CA VAL A 56 -5.87 2.25 21.20
C VAL A 56 -5.34 2.11 22.62
N ALA A 57 -4.08 1.68 22.80
CA ALA A 57 -3.47 1.57 24.13
C ALA A 57 -3.42 2.93 24.85
N LYS A 58 -3.09 4.02 24.15
CA LYS A 58 -3.15 5.39 24.70
C LYS A 58 -4.57 5.79 25.08
N ALA A 59 -5.55 5.55 24.21
CA ALA A 59 -6.95 5.87 24.48
C ALA A 59 -7.48 5.16 25.73
N ASN A 60 -7.14 3.87 25.88
CA ASN A 60 -7.48 3.07 27.06
C ASN A 60 -6.84 3.61 28.34
N LYS A 61 -5.56 4.00 28.31
CA LYS A 61 -4.87 4.61 29.46
C LYS A 61 -5.52 5.93 29.89
N GLU A 62 -6.05 6.70 28.95
CA GLU A 62 -6.75 7.96 29.21
C GLU A 62 -8.24 7.78 29.56
N GLY A 63 -8.75 6.54 29.57
CA GLY A 63 -10.17 6.26 29.83
C GLY A 63 -11.13 6.83 28.79
N LYS A 64 -10.64 7.14 27.58
CA LYS A 64 -11.45 7.73 26.51
C LYS A 64 -12.09 6.64 25.66
N LYS A 65 -13.37 6.80 25.34
CA LYS A 65 -14.06 5.97 24.33
C LYS A 65 -13.48 6.27 22.96
N TYR A 66 -13.41 5.24 22.11
CA TYR A 66 -12.95 5.37 20.74
C TYR A 66 -13.79 4.52 19.79
N GLU A 67 -13.81 4.93 18.53
CA GLU A 67 -14.42 4.21 17.42
C GLU A 67 -13.36 3.99 16.33
N ILE A 68 -13.30 2.78 15.77
CA ILE A 68 -12.33 2.41 14.75
C ILE A 68 -13.09 2.06 13.48
N GLN A 69 -12.73 2.72 12.39
CA GLN A 69 -13.14 2.39 11.03
C GLN A 69 -11.94 1.79 10.29
N ARG A 70 -12.13 0.64 9.65
CA ARG A 70 -11.11 0.01 8.80
C ARG A 70 -11.51 0.18 7.34
N TYR A 71 -10.58 0.61 6.50
CA TYR A 71 -10.75 0.70 5.06
C TYR A 71 -10.17 -0.54 4.38
N LYS A 72 -10.99 -1.30 3.68
CA LYS A 72 -10.54 -2.43 2.85
C LYS A 72 -10.20 -2.00 1.42
N GLY A 73 -10.73 -0.86 0.99
CA GLY A 73 -10.46 -0.29 -0.31
C GLY A 73 -10.92 1.16 -0.40
N LEU A 74 -10.49 1.85 -1.46
CA LEU A 74 -10.78 3.27 -1.67
C LEU A 74 -12.28 3.57 -1.84
N GLY A 75 -13.06 2.60 -2.30
CA GLY A 75 -14.52 2.75 -2.47
C GLY A 75 -15.30 2.87 -1.15
N GLU A 76 -14.67 2.59 -0.01
CA GLU A 76 -15.27 2.79 1.33
C GLU A 76 -15.02 4.20 1.88
N MET A 77 -14.33 5.06 1.12
CA MET A 77 -13.98 6.43 1.51
C MET A 77 -14.88 7.44 0.79
N ASN A 78 -15.33 8.45 1.55
CA ASN A 78 -16.00 9.61 0.97
C ASN A 78 -15.00 10.53 0.27
N ALA A 79 -15.48 11.37 -0.65
CA ALA A 79 -14.64 12.28 -1.44
C ALA A 79 -13.69 13.16 -0.58
N ASN A 80 -14.21 13.75 0.51
CA ASN A 80 -13.40 14.56 1.43
C ASN A 80 -12.30 13.73 2.10
N GLN A 81 -12.61 12.50 2.52
CA GLN A 81 -11.62 11.62 3.14
C GLN A 81 -10.52 11.24 2.15
N LEU A 82 -10.90 10.95 0.90
CA LEU A 82 -9.93 10.64 -0.15
C LEU A 82 -9.03 11.84 -0.44
N TRP A 83 -9.60 13.04 -0.51
CA TRP A 83 -8.85 14.27 -0.72
C TRP A 83 -7.84 14.52 0.41
N ASP A 84 -8.31 14.52 1.65
CA ASP A 84 -7.50 14.85 2.83
C ASP A 84 -6.37 13.87 3.09
N THR A 85 -6.48 12.63 2.58
CA THR A 85 -5.51 11.57 2.87
C THR A 85 -4.59 11.25 1.70
N THR A 86 -5.11 11.22 0.48
CA THR A 86 -4.36 10.67 -0.67
C THR A 86 -4.12 11.66 -1.80
N MET A 87 -4.91 12.73 -1.90
CA MET A 87 -4.82 13.65 -3.05
C MET A 87 -4.23 15.01 -2.70
N ASN A 88 -4.49 15.53 -1.49
CA ASN A 88 -4.00 16.81 -1.04
C ASN A 88 -2.46 16.84 -0.98
N PRO A 89 -1.77 17.70 -1.76
CA PRO A 89 -0.30 17.78 -1.77
C PRO A 89 0.36 18.02 -0.41
N GLU A 90 -0.35 18.64 0.54
CA GLU A 90 0.19 18.97 1.85
C GLU A 90 0.18 17.78 2.83
N THR A 91 -0.75 16.84 2.65
CA THR A 91 -0.98 15.72 3.60
C THR A 91 -0.75 14.35 2.98
N ARG A 92 -0.74 14.25 1.65
CA ARG A 92 -0.62 12.96 0.95
C ARG A 92 0.76 12.34 1.14
N SER A 93 0.77 11.02 1.25
CA SER A 93 1.98 10.20 1.20
C SER A 93 2.07 9.47 -0.13
N LEU A 94 3.14 9.72 -0.87
CA LEU A 94 3.42 9.08 -2.16
C LEU A 94 4.75 8.31 -2.07
N LYS A 95 4.81 7.12 -2.67
CA LYS A 95 6.06 6.41 -2.94
C LYS A 95 6.47 6.67 -4.38
N ALA A 96 7.65 7.27 -4.58
CA ALA A 96 8.25 7.38 -5.91
C ALA A 96 8.74 6.00 -6.36
N VAL A 97 8.51 5.67 -7.63
CA VAL A 97 8.99 4.43 -8.24
C VAL A 97 10.26 4.74 -9.02
N ASN A 98 11.36 4.08 -8.64
CA ASN A 98 12.66 4.20 -9.30
C ASN A 98 13.15 2.82 -9.74
N ILE A 99 14.10 2.79 -10.69
CA ILE A 99 14.79 1.57 -11.12
C ILE A 99 16.25 1.73 -10.73
N ASP A 100 16.72 0.91 -9.78
CA ASP A 100 18.11 0.94 -9.32
C ASP A 100 19.00 0.09 -10.24
N ASP A 101 18.59 -1.16 -10.50
CA ASP A 101 19.24 -2.07 -11.46
C ASP A 101 18.21 -2.56 -12.49
N LEU A 102 18.48 -2.27 -13.76
CA LEU A 102 17.60 -2.63 -14.87
C LEU A 102 17.60 -4.14 -15.15
N LEU A 103 18.74 -4.80 -14.98
CA LEU A 103 18.90 -6.24 -15.25
C LEU A 103 18.12 -7.03 -14.21
N GLU A 104 18.36 -6.72 -12.92
CA GLU A 104 17.65 -7.35 -11.80
C GLU A 104 16.13 -7.11 -11.91
N ALA A 105 15.72 -5.86 -12.19
CA ALA A 105 14.30 -5.56 -12.36
C ALA A 105 13.68 -6.38 -13.51
N SER A 106 14.38 -6.53 -14.64
CA SER A 106 13.89 -7.30 -15.77
C SER A 106 13.75 -8.79 -15.44
N GLU A 107 14.70 -9.37 -14.72
CA GLU A 107 14.64 -10.77 -14.26
C GLU A 107 13.45 -10.98 -13.33
N ILE A 108 13.28 -10.11 -12.32
CA ILE A 108 12.15 -10.18 -11.39
C ILE A 108 10.80 -10.06 -12.11
N PHE A 109 10.68 -9.14 -13.09
CA PHE A 109 9.45 -9.02 -13.87
C PHE A 109 9.19 -10.23 -14.75
N GLU A 110 10.21 -10.90 -15.28
CA GLU A 110 10.04 -12.14 -16.04
C GLU A 110 9.61 -13.30 -15.14
N ASP A 111 10.28 -13.50 -14.00
CA ASP A 111 9.95 -14.57 -13.05
C ASP A 111 8.53 -14.43 -12.49
N LEU A 112 8.12 -13.20 -12.16
CA LEU A 112 6.81 -12.96 -11.57
C LEU A 112 5.69 -12.87 -12.60
N MET A 113 5.95 -12.30 -13.78
CA MET A 113 4.89 -11.92 -14.74
C MET A 113 4.98 -12.62 -16.10
N GLY A 114 5.99 -13.48 -16.29
CA GLY A 114 6.18 -14.29 -17.48
C GLY A 114 5.14 -15.42 -17.63
N THR A 115 5.26 -16.18 -18.71
CA THR A 115 4.36 -17.30 -18.99
C THR A 115 4.68 -18.54 -18.16
N GLU A 116 5.94 -18.68 -17.74
CA GLU A 116 6.43 -19.85 -17.01
C GLU A 116 5.93 -19.84 -15.57
N VAL A 117 5.26 -20.93 -15.18
CA VAL A 117 4.75 -21.14 -13.81
C VAL A 117 5.85 -21.57 -12.83
N PRO A 118 6.80 -22.46 -13.19
CA PRO A 118 7.78 -22.97 -12.23
C PRO A 118 8.63 -21.87 -11.55
N PRO A 119 9.24 -20.89 -12.27
CA PRO A 119 10.06 -19.85 -11.64
C PRO A 119 9.26 -18.99 -10.65
N ARG A 120 8.02 -18.63 -11.01
CA ARG A 120 7.11 -17.91 -10.13
C ARG A 120 6.85 -18.66 -8.83
N ARG A 121 6.63 -19.98 -8.92
CA ARG A 121 6.35 -20.82 -7.74
C ARG A 121 7.56 -20.83 -6.80
N GLU A 122 8.74 -21.10 -7.33
CA GLU A 122 9.99 -21.13 -6.55
C GLU A 122 10.24 -19.78 -5.86
N PHE A 123 10.05 -18.67 -6.59
CA PHE A 123 10.18 -17.33 -6.02
C PHE A 123 9.24 -17.11 -4.82
N ILE A 124 7.97 -17.51 -4.94
CA ILE A 124 6.99 -17.37 -3.86
C ILE A 124 7.39 -18.24 -2.67
N GLU A 125 7.76 -19.50 -2.89
CA GLU A 125 8.16 -20.43 -1.82
C GLU A 125 9.38 -19.94 -1.04
N LEU A 126 10.38 -19.38 -1.72
CA LEU A 126 11.61 -18.88 -1.07
C LEU A 126 11.38 -17.60 -0.27
N ASN A 127 10.49 -16.72 -0.71
CA ASN A 127 10.37 -15.37 -0.16
C ASN A 127 9.13 -15.17 0.74
N ALA A 128 8.11 -16.02 0.62
CA ALA A 128 6.88 -15.88 1.41
C ALA A 128 7.01 -16.52 2.79
N ARG A 129 7.51 -15.75 3.77
CA ARG A 129 7.73 -16.21 5.17
C ARG A 129 6.48 -16.66 5.94
N TYR A 130 5.27 -16.33 5.47
CA TYR A 130 4.00 -16.64 6.17
C TYR A 130 2.87 -17.10 5.22
N ALA A 131 3.19 -17.44 3.96
CA ALA A 131 2.16 -17.98 3.07
C ALA A 131 1.93 -19.45 3.44
N ASN A 132 0.83 -19.75 4.13
CA ASN A 132 0.28 -21.10 4.06
C ASN A 132 -0.16 -21.29 2.61
N LEU A 133 0.64 -22.03 1.85
CA LEU A 133 0.19 -22.57 0.57
C LEU A 133 -0.87 -23.61 0.92
N ASP A 134 -2.13 -23.32 0.62
CA ASP A 134 -3.20 -24.31 0.72
C ASP A 134 -2.83 -25.47 -0.23
N VAL A 135 -2.53 -26.63 0.36
CA VAL A 135 -2.29 -27.91 -0.33
C VAL A 135 -3.62 -28.57 -0.67
#